data_AF-A0A0M3J3Z3-F1
#
_entry.id   AF-A0A0M3J3Z3-F1
#
_cell.length_a   1.000
_cell.length_b   1.000
_cell.length_c   1.000
_cell.angle_alpha   90.00
_cell.angle_beta   90.00
_cell.angle_gamma   90.00
#
_symmetry.space_group_name_H-M   'P 1'
#
loop_
_entity.id
_entity.type
_entity.pdbx_description
1 polymer ?
#
loop_
_entity_poly.entity_id
_entity_poly.type
_entity_poly.pdbx_seq_one_letter_code
_entity_poly.pdbx_strand_id
1 'polypeptide(L)'
;MAEQGTNADTIAEISTRINERIGTIGISLSACSIPGKGAMFKLDDKEMELGLGIHGERGCERTEMKSAKQIAEILMEKLAKSSKNCLQKGKKVAVILNNLGGTSQIEMNIMAGEIINWLCSNDYTIARFYYGTLMTSLDGHGISVSVLRLDEEQWIELLDAKTEAPAWNLTKVFVTNDIHFKRIPTEEPPKMRYNEIGVSLNEGETNLLRKCIKAACSSLLNAKSELNRLDSLCGDGDCGSTLALGAEKVLNSIESNTLCCSRPQTTFLQLSQIFEDDVGGTTGAVCIIHLSLT
;
A
#
# COMPACT_ATOMS: atom_id res chain seq x y z
N MET A 1 -4.30 -34.18 -16.50
CA MET A 1 -4.61 -34.98 -17.70
C MET A 1 -3.49 -35.95 -18.05
N ALA A 2 -2.30 -35.50 -18.48
CA ALA A 2 -1.20 -36.42 -18.82
C ALA A 2 -0.82 -37.35 -17.66
N GLU A 3 -0.62 -36.80 -16.46
CA GLU A 3 -0.37 -37.57 -15.23
C GLU A 3 -1.50 -38.55 -14.87
N GLN A 4 -2.72 -38.27 -15.31
CA GLN A 4 -3.90 -39.11 -15.08
C GLN A 4 -4.04 -40.22 -16.14
N GLY A 5 -3.10 -40.34 -17.09
CA GLY A 5 -3.15 -41.32 -18.17
C GLY A 5 -4.11 -40.98 -19.32
N THR A 6 -4.58 -39.73 -19.43
CA THR A 6 -5.41 -39.29 -20.56
C THR A 6 -4.61 -39.41 -21.87
N ASN A 7 -5.24 -39.90 -22.94
CA ASN A 7 -4.60 -40.03 -24.25
C ASN A 7 -4.26 -38.67 -24.87
N ALA A 8 -3.31 -38.65 -25.81
CA ALA A 8 -2.78 -37.43 -26.41
C ALA A 8 -3.83 -36.63 -27.20
N ASP A 9 -4.73 -37.31 -27.94
CA ASP A 9 -5.75 -36.66 -28.76
C ASP A 9 -6.73 -35.87 -27.88
N THR A 10 -7.19 -36.48 -26.78
CA THR A 10 -8.05 -35.82 -25.80
C THR A 10 -7.33 -34.66 -25.10
N ILE A 11 -6.04 -34.80 -24.76
CA ILE A 11 -5.25 -33.70 -24.20
C ILE A 11 -5.17 -32.53 -25.17
N ALA A 12 -4.91 -32.80 -26.46
CA ALA A 12 -4.80 -31.79 -27.49
C ALA A 12 -6.14 -31.06 -27.71
N GLU A 13 -7.25 -31.80 -27.73
CA GLU A 13 -8.59 -31.24 -27.82
C GLU A 13 -8.90 -30.29 -26.65
N ILE A 14 -8.72 -30.76 -25.41
CA ILE A 14 -8.99 -29.94 -24.21
C ILE A 14 -8.05 -28.72 -24.15
N SER A 15 -6.76 -28.89 -24.48
CA SER A 15 -5.79 -27.80 -24.49
C SER A 15 -6.15 -26.74 -25.52
N THR A 16 -6.64 -27.15 -26.70
CA THR A 16 -7.13 -26.23 -27.74
C THR A 16 -8.32 -25.43 -27.21
N ARG A 17 -9.28 -26.10 -26.58
CA ARG A 17 -10.45 -25.42 -25.98
C ARG A 17 -10.05 -24.44 -24.87
N ILE A 18 -9.09 -24.78 -24.00
CA ILE A 18 -8.57 -23.86 -22.98
C ILE A 18 -7.88 -22.66 -23.64
N ASN A 19 -7.03 -22.91 -24.66
CA ASN A 19 -6.32 -21.84 -25.37
C ASN A 19 -7.28 -20.86 -26.05
N GLU A 20 -8.41 -21.33 -26.57
CA GLU A 20 -9.48 -20.48 -27.12
C GLU A 20 -10.21 -19.62 -26.08
N ARG A 21 -9.98 -19.82 -24.78
CA ARG A 21 -10.68 -19.15 -23.68
C ARG A 21 -9.75 -18.42 -22.71
N ILE A 22 -8.46 -18.34 -23.05
CA ILE A 22 -7.47 -17.57 -22.31
C ILE A 22 -7.04 -16.35 -23.12
N GLY A 23 -7.09 -15.19 -22.48
CA GLY A 23 -6.54 -13.95 -22.98
C GLY A 23 -5.47 -13.43 -22.03
N THR A 24 -4.38 -12.91 -22.61
CA THR A 24 -3.29 -12.29 -21.84
C THR A 24 -3.00 -10.92 -22.41
N ILE A 25 -2.81 -9.93 -21.54
CA ILE A 25 -2.33 -8.60 -21.91
C ILE A 25 -1.30 -8.13 -20.88
N GLY A 26 -0.24 -7.48 -21.36
CA GLY A 26 0.80 -6.89 -20.52
C GLY A 26 0.78 -5.37 -20.52
N ILE A 27 1.45 -4.80 -19.54
CA ILE A 27 1.87 -3.40 -19.51
C ILE A 27 3.32 -3.35 -19.02
N SER A 28 4.12 -2.47 -19.61
CA SER A 28 5.48 -2.21 -19.17
C SER A 28 5.70 -0.72 -18.94
N LEU A 29 6.38 -0.41 -17.84
CA LEU A 29 6.78 0.93 -17.41
C LEU A 29 8.24 1.23 -17.81
N SER A 30 9.01 0.20 -18.11
CA SER A 30 10.35 0.34 -18.67
C SER A 30 10.69 -0.84 -19.59
N ALA A 31 11.70 -0.64 -20.44
CA ALA A 31 12.27 -1.71 -21.22
C ALA A 31 13.18 -2.58 -20.33
N CYS A 32 13.18 -3.89 -20.56
CA CYS A 32 14.17 -4.74 -19.93
C CYS A 32 15.58 -4.47 -20.48
N SER A 33 16.58 -4.70 -19.64
CA SER A 33 18.00 -4.57 -19.92
C SER A 33 18.58 -5.93 -20.34
N ILE A 34 19.17 -5.99 -21.53
CA ILE A 34 19.96 -7.15 -21.93
C ILE A 34 21.35 -7.05 -21.29
N PRO A 35 21.82 -8.10 -20.57
CA PRO A 35 23.16 -8.13 -20.00
C PRO A 35 24.24 -7.77 -21.03
N GLY A 36 25.04 -6.76 -20.73
CA GLY A 36 26.12 -6.29 -21.61
C GLY A 36 25.69 -5.40 -22.78
N LYS A 37 24.40 -5.15 -23.00
CA LYS A 37 23.89 -4.30 -24.08
C LYS A 37 23.01 -3.13 -23.60
N GLY A 38 22.43 -3.23 -22.40
CA GLY A 38 21.54 -2.22 -21.84
C GLY A 38 20.09 -2.40 -22.31
N ALA A 39 19.26 -1.36 -22.16
CA ALA A 39 17.83 -1.40 -22.44
C ALA A 39 17.50 -1.77 -23.90
N MET A 40 16.51 -2.65 -24.11
CA MET A 40 16.06 -3.08 -25.44
C MET A 40 15.42 -1.95 -26.26
N PHE A 41 14.75 -1.03 -25.58
CA PHE A 41 14.17 0.17 -26.16
C PHE A 41 14.11 1.28 -25.10
N LYS A 42 13.69 2.49 -25.50
CA LYS A 42 13.45 3.59 -24.58
C LYS A 42 11.95 3.85 -24.43
N LEU A 43 11.55 4.03 -23.19
CA LEU A 43 10.26 4.52 -22.73
C LEU A 43 10.58 5.68 -21.78
N ASP A 44 9.87 6.80 -21.90
CA ASP A 44 10.05 7.92 -20.98
C ASP A 44 9.55 7.55 -19.58
N ASP A 45 10.07 8.21 -18.53
CA ASP A 45 9.68 7.97 -17.13
C ASP A 45 8.17 8.21 -16.88
N LYS A 46 7.52 8.98 -17.77
CA LYS A 46 6.08 9.27 -17.72
C LYS A 46 5.27 8.46 -18.73
N GLU A 47 5.86 7.50 -19.41
CA GLU A 47 5.20 6.66 -20.40
C GLU A 47 5.00 5.23 -19.89
N MET A 48 3.99 4.57 -20.44
CA MET A 48 3.77 3.14 -20.29
C MET A 48 3.38 2.53 -21.65
N GLU A 49 3.77 1.28 -21.89
CA GLU A 49 3.51 0.56 -23.14
C GLU A 49 2.65 -0.69 -22.91
N LEU A 50 1.47 -0.71 -23.53
CA LEU A 50 0.48 -1.78 -23.46
C LEU A 50 0.78 -2.86 -24.50
N GLY A 51 0.71 -4.12 -24.08
CA GLY A 51 0.89 -5.27 -24.95
C GLY A 51 2.33 -5.51 -25.39
N LEU A 52 3.32 -4.96 -24.67
CA LEU A 52 4.73 -5.25 -24.92
C LEU A 52 4.99 -6.76 -24.83
N GLY A 53 5.72 -7.30 -25.81
CA GLY A 53 6.13 -8.70 -25.80
C GLY A 53 7.24 -8.97 -24.77
N ILE A 54 7.40 -10.24 -24.40
CA ILE A 54 8.39 -10.69 -23.40
C ILE A 54 9.84 -10.56 -23.88
N HIS A 55 10.07 -10.27 -25.16
CA HIS A 55 11.40 -9.99 -25.71
C HIS A 55 11.54 -8.52 -26.15
N GLY A 56 10.67 -7.63 -25.66
CA GLY A 56 10.69 -6.21 -26.00
C GLY A 56 10.09 -5.87 -27.36
N GLU A 57 9.29 -6.78 -27.92
CA GLU A 57 8.50 -6.48 -29.11
C GLU A 57 7.54 -5.33 -28.80
N ARG A 58 7.40 -4.40 -29.76
CA ARG A 58 6.53 -3.23 -29.62
C ARG A 58 5.11 -3.64 -29.25
N GLY A 59 4.57 -2.94 -28.27
CA GLY A 59 3.20 -3.09 -27.83
C GLY A 59 2.19 -2.55 -28.85
N CYS A 60 0.92 -2.68 -28.50
CA CYS A 60 -0.18 -2.16 -29.31
C CYS A 60 -0.40 -0.65 -29.11
N GLU A 61 0.07 -0.09 -27.99
CA GLU A 61 -0.21 1.30 -27.63
C GLU A 61 0.81 1.83 -26.61
N ARG A 62 1.38 3.02 -26.87
CA ARG A 62 2.14 3.81 -25.89
C ARG A 62 1.27 4.96 -25.41
N THR A 63 1.26 5.20 -24.11
CA THR A 63 0.43 6.24 -23.48
C THR A 63 1.13 6.78 -22.24
N GLU A 64 0.65 7.91 -21.73
CA GLU A 64 1.10 8.44 -20.45
C GLU A 64 0.78 7.47 -19.31
N MET A 65 1.68 7.42 -18.32
CA MET A 65 1.57 6.68 -17.07
C MET A 65 0.24 6.97 -16.39
N LYS A 66 -0.43 5.92 -15.91
CA LYS A 66 -1.73 6.03 -15.23
C LYS A 66 -1.67 5.46 -13.82
N SER A 67 -2.69 5.76 -13.02
CA SER A 67 -2.84 5.11 -11.71
C SER A 67 -3.05 3.60 -11.87
N ALA A 68 -2.68 2.82 -10.84
CA ALA A 68 -2.88 1.37 -10.82
C ALA A 68 -4.33 0.96 -11.12
N LYS A 69 -5.31 1.71 -10.57
CA LYS A 69 -6.73 1.53 -10.86
C LYS A 69 -7.06 1.66 -12.34
N GLN A 70 -6.60 2.76 -12.97
CA GLN A 70 -6.82 3.01 -14.40
C GLN A 70 -6.12 1.95 -15.27
N ILE A 71 -4.93 1.50 -14.87
CA ILE A 71 -4.22 0.43 -15.56
C ILE A 71 -5.03 -0.87 -15.48
N ALA A 72 -5.51 -1.26 -14.31
CA ALA A 72 -6.34 -2.44 -14.13
C ALA A 72 -7.63 -2.36 -14.99
N GLU A 73 -8.31 -1.22 -14.98
CA GLU A 73 -9.49 -0.97 -15.83
C GLU A 73 -9.16 -1.18 -17.32
N ILE A 74 -8.07 -0.58 -17.83
CA ILE A 74 -7.68 -0.72 -19.23
C ILE A 74 -7.38 -2.18 -19.60
N LEU A 75 -6.58 -2.88 -18.78
CA LEU A 75 -6.19 -4.27 -19.06
C LEU A 75 -7.42 -5.18 -19.05
N MET A 76 -8.26 -5.05 -18.02
CA MET A 76 -9.43 -5.90 -17.85
C MET A 76 -10.52 -5.61 -18.87
N GLU A 77 -10.73 -4.35 -19.26
CA GLU A 77 -11.66 -4.01 -20.35
C GLU A 77 -11.20 -4.57 -21.69
N LYS A 78 -9.91 -4.43 -22.03
CA LYS A 78 -9.35 -4.99 -23.27
C LYS A 78 -9.50 -6.52 -23.29
N LEU A 79 -9.25 -7.19 -22.15
CA LEU A 79 -9.48 -8.63 -22.01
C LEU A 79 -10.95 -9.00 -22.14
N ALA A 80 -11.87 -8.28 -21.49
CA ALA A 80 -13.30 -8.56 -21.54
C ALA A 80 -13.89 -8.38 -22.94
N LYS A 81 -13.41 -7.39 -23.69
CA LYS A 81 -13.83 -7.09 -25.07
C LYS A 81 -13.11 -7.95 -26.13
N SER A 82 -12.09 -8.71 -25.75
CA SER A 82 -11.35 -9.57 -26.67
C SER A 82 -12.22 -10.71 -27.19
N SER A 83 -12.24 -10.91 -28.51
CA SER A 83 -12.94 -12.02 -29.17
C SER A 83 -12.48 -13.39 -28.69
N LYS A 84 -11.24 -13.50 -28.21
CA LYS A 84 -10.66 -14.74 -27.69
C LYS A 84 -11.10 -15.03 -26.25
N ASN A 85 -11.29 -14.01 -25.41
CA ASN A 85 -11.63 -14.23 -24.00
C ASN A 85 -13.14 -14.18 -23.75
N CYS A 86 -13.89 -13.43 -24.56
CA CYS A 86 -15.35 -13.24 -24.51
C CYS A 86 -15.89 -13.39 -23.07
N LEU A 87 -15.37 -12.58 -22.13
CA LEU A 87 -15.66 -12.76 -20.72
C LEU A 87 -17.14 -12.51 -20.48
N GLN A 88 -17.88 -13.59 -20.19
CA GLN A 88 -19.31 -13.53 -19.93
C GLN A 88 -19.56 -13.23 -18.46
N LYS A 89 -20.41 -12.23 -18.19
CA LYS A 89 -20.86 -11.92 -16.82
C LYS A 89 -21.49 -13.15 -16.18
N GLY A 90 -21.28 -13.33 -14.87
CA GLY A 90 -21.77 -14.49 -14.12
C GLY A 90 -21.03 -15.81 -14.36
N LYS A 91 -20.01 -15.85 -15.23
CA LYS A 91 -19.11 -17.01 -15.35
C LYS A 91 -17.93 -16.92 -14.39
N LYS A 92 -17.44 -18.10 -13.98
CA LYS A 92 -16.23 -18.23 -13.19
C LYS A 92 -14.99 -17.91 -14.04
N VAL A 93 -14.00 -17.27 -13.44
CA VAL A 93 -12.70 -17.01 -14.07
C VAL A 93 -11.54 -17.50 -13.22
N ALA A 94 -10.46 -17.93 -13.88
CA ALA A 94 -9.15 -18.09 -13.26
C ALA A 94 -8.21 -16.99 -13.77
N VAL A 95 -7.50 -16.34 -12.86
CA VAL A 95 -6.63 -15.20 -13.17
C VAL A 95 -5.20 -15.50 -12.75
N ILE A 96 -4.25 -15.13 -13.60
CA ILE A 96 -2.83 -15.10 -13.28
C ILE A 96 -2.32 -13.67 -13.49
N LEU A 97 -1.88 -13.03 -12.42
CA LEU A 97 -1.12 -11.78 -12.46
C LEU A 97 0.37 -12.10 -12.38
N ASN A 98 1.06 -11.95 -13.50
CA ASN A 98 2.47 -12.27 -13.63
C ASN A 98 3.35 -11.00 -13.57
N ASN A 99 4.44 -11.09 -12.82
CA ASN A 99 5.50 -10.10 -12.75
C ASN A 99 6.51 -10.32 -13.88
N LEU A 100 6.82 -9.27 -14.65
CA LEU A 100 7.82 -9.33 -15.72
C LEU A 100 9.27 -9.32 -15.20
N GLY A 101 9.47 -9.13 -13.90
CA GLY A 101 10.74 -9.33 -13.20
C GLY A 101 11.16 -8.13 -12.34
N GLY A 102 10.89 -6.91 -12.82
CA GLY A 102 11.28 -5.66 -12.17
C GLY A 102 10.19 -5.02 -11.27
N THR A 103 8.99 -5.58 -11.21
CA THR A 103 7.89 -5.01 -10.42
C THR A 103 8.01 -5.40 -8.95
N SER A 104 7.90 -4.43 -8.03
CA SER A 104 7.99 -4.69 -6.59
C SER A 104 6.79 -5.48 -6.07
N GLN A 105 6.95 -6.15 -4.92
CA GLN A 105 5.85 -6.87 -4.29
C GLN A 105 4.71 -5.94 -3.84
N ILE A 106 5.02 -4.69 -3.48
CA ILE A 106 4.00 -3.70 -3.12
C ILE A 106 3.13 -3.39 -4.35
N GLU A 107 3.75 -3.10 -5.49
CA GLU A 107 3.03 -2.85 -6.74
C GLU A 107 2.22 -4.07 -7.20
N MET A 108 2.78 -5.28 -7.08
CA MET A 108 2.05 -6.52 -7.39
C MET A 108 0.80 -6.70 -6.52
N ASN A 109 0.88 -6.41 -5.21
CA ASN A 109 -0.27 -6.47 -4.31
C ASN A 109 -1.31 -5.39 -4.61
N ILE A 110 -0.88 -4.16 -4.94
CA ILE A 110 -1.79 -3.09 -5.36
C ILE A 110 -2.52 -3.51 -6.64
N MET A 111 -1.80 -3.99 -7.65
CA MET A 111 -2.41 -4.45 -8.91
C MET A 111 -3.34 -5.64 -8.71
N ALA A 112 -2.99 -6.59 -7.85
CA ALA A 112 -3.88 -7.69 -7.49
C ALA A 112 -5.19 -7.18 -6.88
N GLY A 113 -5.10 -6.24 -5.93
CA GLY A 113 -6.27 -5.59 -5.32
C GLY A 113 -7.16 -4.88 -6.34
N GLU A 114 -6.57 -4.09 -7.24
CA GLU A 114 -7.32 -3.37 -8.28
C GLU A 114 -8.00 -4.31 -9.29
N ILE A 115 -7.32 -5.39 -9.71
CA ILE A 115 -7.90 -6.37 -10.63
C ILE A 115 -9.03 -7.16 -9.97
N ILE A 116 -8.84 -7.60 -8.73
CA ILE A 116 -9.90 -8.29 -7.95
C ILE A 116 -11.10 -7.35 -7.79
N ASN A 117 -10.86 -6.10 -7.40
CA ASN A 117 -11.92 -5.10 -7.23
C ASN A 117 -12.69 -4.85 -8.54
N TRP A 118 -11.98 -4.74 -9.67
CA TRP A 118 -12.60 -4.59 -10.99
C TRP A 118 -13.48 -5.79 -11.34
N LEU A 119 -12.99 -7.02 -11.13
CA LEU A 119 -13.72 -8.26 -11.42
C LEU A 119 -15.00 -8.37 -10.56
N CYS A 120 -14.89 -8.11 -9.26
CA CYS A 120 -16.03 -8.11 -8.35
C CYS A 120 -17.06 -7.03 -8.71
N SER A 121 -16.60 -5.82 -9.06
CA SER A 121 -17.48 -4.71 -9.45
C SER A 121 -18.20 -4.93 -10.79
N ASN A 122 -17.73 -5.87 -11.61
CA ASN A 122 -18.30 -6.20 -12.91
C ASN A 122 -19.04 -7.55 -12.94
N ASP A 123 -19.41 -8.09 -11.77
CA ASP A 123 -20.17 -9.35 -11.61
C ASP A 123 -19.45 -10.62 -12.13
N TYR A 124 -18.12 -10.66 -12.00
CA TYR A 124 -17.34 -11.87 -12.27
C TYR A 124 -17.06 -12.66 -11.00
N THR A 125 -17.17 -13.99 -11.07
CA THR A 125 -16.81 -14.87 -9.96
C THR A 125 -15.36 -15.34 -10.13
N ILE A 126 -14.49 -14.99 -9.20
CA ILE A 126 -13.09 -15.41 -9.23
C ILE A 126 -12.98 -16.80 -8.60
N ALA A 127 -12.83 -17.83 -9.43
CA ALA A 127 -12.63 -19.18 -8.92
C ALA A 127 -11.20 -19.35 -8.40
N ARG A 128 -10.20 -18.86 -9.14
CA ARG A 128 -8.80 -18.90 -8.72
C ARG A 128 -8.12 -17.59 -9.12
N PHE A 129 -7.30 -17.06 -8.22
CA PHE A 129 -6.44 -15.94 -8.50
C PHE A 129 -5.04 -16.27 -8.03
N TYR A 130 -4.10 -16.25 -8.97
CA TYR A 130 -2.69 -16.49 -8.74
C TYR A 130 -1.93 -15.22 -9.05
N TYR A 131 -0.89 -14.93 -8.29
CA TYR A 131 0.07 -13.92 -8.69
C TYR A 131 1.49 -14.33 -8.30
N GLY A 132 2.46 -13.80 -9.03
CA GLY A 132 3.87 -14.06 -8.77
C GLY A 132 4.75 -13.80 -9.99
N THR A 133 5.99 -14.23 -9.90
CA THR A 133 6.97 -14.13 -10.97
C THR A 133 7.03 -15.47 -11.71
N LEU A 134 6.36 -15.56 -12.86
CA LEU A 134 6.16 -16.81 -13.59
C LEU A 134 6.88 -16.82 -14.94
N MET A 135 6.61 -15.81 -15.77
CA MET A 135 7.17 -15.65 -17.10
C MET A 135 7.70 -14.23 -17.22
N THR A 136 9.00 -14.08 -17.00
CA THR A 136 9.67 -12.78 -16.93
C THR A 136 10.17 -12.31 -18.28
N SER A 137 10.49 -11.01 -18.34
CA SER A 137 11.33 -10.37 -19.33
C SER A 137 12.51 -9.74 -18.58
N LEU A 138 13.42 -10.58 -18.06
CA LEU A 138 14.58 -10.18 -17.26
C LEU A 138 14.23 -9.26 -16.08
N ASP A 139 14.67 -7.99 -16.10
CA ASP A 139 14.43 -6.93 -15.11
C ASP A 139 13.25 -6.02 -15.51
N GLY A 140 12.41 -6.45 -16.46
CA GLY A 140 11.32 -5.65 -17.00
C GLY A 140 10.36 -5.17 -15.91
N HIS A 141 10.23 -3.85 -15.75
CA HIS A 141 9.26 -3.24 -14.84
C HIS A 141 7.89 -3.25 -15.51
N GLY A 142 7.08 -4.23 -15.16
CA GLY A 142 5.77 -4.41 -15.74
C GLY A 142 5.09 -5.68 -15.26
N ILE A 143 3.86 -5.85 -15.74
CA ILE A 143 3.02 -6.99 -15.41
C ILE A 143 2.38 -7.58 -16.66
N SER A 144 1.91 -8.80 -16.56
CA SER A 144 0.95 -9.36 -17.51
C SER A 144 -0.20 -10.04 -16.78
N VAL A 145 -1.41 -9.81 -17.24
CA VAL A 145 -2.62 -10.43 -16.69
C VAL A 145 -3.15 -11.43 -17.70
N SER A 146 -3.26 -12.68 -17.27
CA SER A 146 -3.93 -13.75 -18.02
C SER A 146 -5.26 -14.07 -17.34
N VAL A 147 -6.34 -14.11 -18.10
CA VAL A 147 -7.66 -14.48 -17.60
C VAL A 147 -8.19 -15.64 -18.45
N LEU A 148 -8.55 -16.73 -17.78
CA LEU A 148 -9.19 -17.90 -18.34
C LEU A 148 -10.66 -17.92 -17.95
N ARG A 149 -11.56 -17.92 -18.93
CA ARG A 149 -12.98 -18.20 -18.73
C ARG A 149 -13.18 -19.69 -18.44
N LEU A 150 -13.75 -20.01 -17.28
CA LEU A 150 -13.96 -21.41 -16.86
C LEU A 150 -15.35 -21.87 -17.30
N ASP A 151 -15.38 -22.59 -18.43
CA ASP A 151 -16.61 -23.18 -18.97
C ASP A 151 -16.93 -24.55 -18.33
N GLU A 152 -15.91 -25.25 -17.83
CA GLU A 152 -16.01 -26.59 -17.24
C GLU A 152 -15.38 -26.63 -15.86
N GLU A 153 -16.08 -27.22 -14.88
CA GLU A 153 -15.59 -27.34 -13.50
C GLU A 153 -14.30 -28.19 -13.43
N GLN A 154 -14.14 -29.17 -14.32
CA GLN A 154 -12.94 -30.01 -14.42
C GLN A 154 -11.65 -29.18 -14.61
N TRP A 155 -11.72 -27.99 -15.23
CA TRP A 155 -10.53 -27.16 -15.42
C TRP A 155 -10.01 -26.59 -14.11
N ILE A 156 -10.89 -26.37 -13.13
CA ILE A 156 -10.48 -25.95 -11.78
C ILE A 156 -9.73 -27.11 -11.10
N GLU A 157 -10.23 -28.34 -11.23
CA GLU A 157 -9.55 -29.53 -10.70
C GLU A 157 -8.16 -29.71 -11.32
N LEU A 158 -8.03 -29.47 -12.63
CA LEU A 158 -6.73 -29.51 -13.32
C LEU A 158 -5.77 -28.42 -12.85
N LEU A 159 -6.26 -27.21 -12.56
CA LEU A 159 -5.46 -26.12 -12.01
C LEU A 159 -5.02 -26.40 -10.55
N ASP A 160 -5.85 -27.11 -9.79
CA ASP A 160 -5.56 -27.47 -8.39
C ASP A 160 -4.77 -28.77 -8.23
N ALA A 161 -4.58 -29.52 -9.32
CA ALA A 161 -3.79 -30.74 -9.30
C ALA A 161 -2.39 -30.47 -8.74
N LYS A 162 -1.94 -31.35 -7.84
CA LYS A 162 -0.59 -31.27 -7.27
C LYS A 162 0.45 -31.45 -8.37
N THR A 163 1.55 -30.71 -8.25
CA THR A 163 2.69 -30.79 -9.15
C THR A 163 3.98 -30.60 -8.36
N GLU A 164 5.06 -31.20 -8.83
CA GLU A 164 6.41 -31.02 -8.29
C GLU A 164 7.17 -29.89 -9.02
N ALA A 165 6.50 -29.20 -9.95
CA ALA A 165 7.11 -28.08 -10.67
C ALA A 165 7.51 -26.96 -9.69
N PRO A 166 8.81 -26.57 -9.64
CA PRO A 166 9.35 -25.74 -8.57
C PRO A 166 8.71 -24.33 -8.50
N ALA A 167 8.33 -23.79 -9.65
CA ALA A 167 7.74 -22.47 -9.78
C ALA A 167 6.20 -22.46 -9.66
N TRP A 168 5.54 -23.63 -9.54
CA TRP A 168 4.09 -23.74 -9.43
C TRP A 168 3.59 -23.81 -7.98
N ASN A 169 4.25 -23.05 -7.09
CA ASN A 169 3.87 -22.84 -5.69
C ASN A 169 3.22 -21.46 -5.52
N LEU A 170 2.26 -21.16 -6.38
CA LEU A 170 1.67 -19.82 -6.46
C LEU A 170 0.75 -19.53 -5.27
N THR A 171 0.80 -18.29 -4.79
CA THR A 171 -0.16 -17.78 -3.81
C THR A 171 -1.56 -17.86 -4.39
N LYS A 172 -2.41 -18.71 -3.79
CA LYS A 172 -3.82 -18.82 -4.11
C LYS A 172 -4.60 -17.81 -3.29
N VAL A 173 -5.22 -16.83 -3.93
CA VAL A 173 -6.16 -15.93 -3.25
C VAL A 173 -7.56 -16.53 -3.35
N PHE A 174 -8.14 -16.87 -2.20
CA PHE A 174 -9.53 -17.26 -2.10
C PHE A 174 -10.38 -16.00 -1.96
N VAL A 175 -11.01 -15.59 -3.06
CA VAL A 175 -11.95 -14.48 -3.05
C VAL A 175 -13.30 -15.02 -2.60
N THR A 176 -13.74 -14.64 -1.40
CA THR A 176 -15.10 -14.92 -0.92
C THR A 176 -16.05 -13.85 -1.45
N ASN A 177 -17.34 -14.18 -1.53
CA ASN A 177 -18.37 -13.22 -1.95
C ASN A 177 -18.51 -12.03 -0.98
N ASP A 178 -17.91 -12.11 0.21
CA ASP A 178 -17.98 -11.10 1.28
C ASP A 178 -16.86 -10.06 1.23
N ILE A 179 -15.97 -10.09 0.22
CA ILE A 179 -14.92 -9.07 0.08
C ILE A 179 -15.56 -7.77 -0.45
N HIS A 180 -16.07 -6.97 0.48
CA HIS A 180 -16.47 -5.59 0.22
C HIS A 180 -15.28 -4.67 0.45
N PHE A 181 -14.66 -4.18 -0.62
CA PHE A 181 -13.65 -3.11 -0.55
C PHE A 181 -14.32 -1.78 -0.17
N LYS A 182 -14.72 -1.64 1.09
CA LYS A 182 -15.21 -0.38 1.62
C LYS A 182 -13.99 0.46 1.99
N ARG A 183 -13.66 1.45 1.15
CA ARG A 183 -12.66 2.46 1.51
C ARG A 183 -13.14 3.14 2.78
N ILE A 184 -12.44 2.91 3.90
CA ILE A 184 -12.75 3.58 5.16
C ILE A 184 -12.42 5.05 4.95
N PRO A 185 -13.37 5.98 5.16
CA PRO A 185 -13.09 7.40 5.15
C PRO A 185 -11.94 7.69 6.12
N THR A 186 -10.93 8.43 5.67
CA THR A 186 -9.85 8.91 6.52
C THR A 186 -10.37 10.11 7.32
N GLU A 187 -11.28 9.87 8.25
CA GLU A 187 -11.67 10.87 9.23
C GLU A 187 -10.60 10.94 10.31
N GLU A 188 -10.16 12.14 10.65
CA GLU A 188 -9.28 12.33 11.80
C GLU A 188 -10.00 11.86 13.06
N PRO A 189 -9.37 11.01 13.90
CA PRO A 189 -9.99 10.60 15.15
C PRO A 189 -10.31 11.83 16.01
N PRO A 190 -11.44 11.84 16.75
CA PRO A 190 -11.77 12.96 17.62
C PRO A 190 -10.67 13.15 18.66
N LYS A 191 -10.20 14.40 18.82
CA LYS A 191 -9.20 14.74 19.84
C LYS A 191 -9.67 14.28 21.21
N MET A 192 -8.85 13.49 21.90
CA MET A 192 -9.20 12.97 23.22
C MET A 192 -9.35 14.14 24.20
N ARG A 193 -10.49 14.20 24.91
CA ARG A 193 -10.71 15.18 25.98
C ARG A 193 -10.54 14.45 27.31
N TYR A 194 -9.55 14.85 28.09
CA TYR A 194 -9.36 14.31 29.43
C TYR A 194 -10.40 14.91 30.37
N ASN A 195 -11.05 14.06 31.16
CA ASN A 195 -11.80 14.53 32.31
C ASN A 195 -10.84 15.16 33.33
N GLU A 196 -11.33 16.12 34.11
CA GLU A 196 -10.58 16.71 35.23
C GLU A 196 -10.43 15.67 36.37
N ILE A 197 -9.37 14.88 36.30
CA ILE A 197 -9.05 13.78 37.21
C ILE A 197 -7.84 14.14 38.07
N GLY A 198 -7.56 13.34 39.12
CA GLY A 198 -6.41 13.57 40.00
C GLY A 198 -6.72 14.45 41.21
N VAL A 199 -5.69 15.01 41.86
CA VAL A 199 -5.85 15.84 43.07
C VAL A 199 -6.10 17.30 42.67
N SER A 200 -7.03 17.97 43.35
CA SER A 200 -7.26 19.41 43.15
C SER A 200 -6.30 20.22 44.01
N LEU A 201 -5.60 21.16 43.38
CA LEU A 201 -4.73 22.13 44.03
C LEU A 201 -5.53 23.34 44.51
N ASN A 202 -5.01 24.03 45.53
CA ASN A 202 -5.51 25.36 45.91
C ASN A 202 -5.00 26.45 44.93
N GLU A 203 -5.48 27.69 45.08
CA GLU A 203 -5.14 28.79 44.17
C GLU A 203 -3.64 29.12 44.17
N GLY A 204 -3.00 29.09 45.34
CA GLY A 204 -1.56 29.33 45.48
C GLY A 204 -0.72 28.27 44.77
N GLU A 205 -1.07 27.00 44.97
CA GLU A 205 -0.43 25.83 44.34
C GLU A 205 -0.64 25.80 42.81
N THR A 206 -1.87 26.11 42.35
CA THR A 206 -2.20 26.24 40.92
C THR A 206 -1.32 27.31 40.25
N ASN A 207 -1.17 28.46 40.91
CA ASN A 207 -0.31 29.54 40.43
C ASN A 207 1.17 29.14 40.43
N LEU A 208 1.62 28.36 41.41
CA LEU A 208 2.98 27.84 41.45
C LEU A 208 3.24 26.86 40.29
N LEU A 209 2.35 25.88 40.07
CA LEU A 209 2.47 24.92 38.96
C LEU A 209 2.53 25.64 37.61
N ARG A 210 1.64 26.61 37.39
CA ARG A 210 1.64 27.45 36.19
C ARG A 210 2.98 28.17 35.98
N LYS A 211 3.55 28.74 37.04
CA LYS A 211 4.88 29.40 36.98
C LYS A 211 5.99 28.41 36.64
N CYS A 212 5.97 27.21 37.22
CA CYS A 212 6.96 26.17 36.92
C CYS A 212 6.92 25.75 35.45
N ILE A 213 5.73 25.49 34.91
CA ILE A 213 5.57 25.10 33.49
C ILE A 213 6.04 26.23 32.57
N LYS A 214 5.65 27.49 32.86
CA LYS A 214 6.14 28.65 32.10
C LYS A 214 7.66 28.77 32.14
N ALA A 215 8.27 28.59 33.31
CA ALA A 215 9.73 28.66 33.46
C ALA A 215 10.46 27.56 32.67
N ALA A 216 9.93 26.33 32.68
CA ALA A 216 10.46 25.23 31.87
C ALA A 216 10.37 25.53 30.37
N CYS A 217 9.20 25.99 29.90
CA CYS A 217 8.99 26.36 28.50
C CYS A 217 9.93 27.49 28.06
N SER A 218 10.04 28.57 28.85
CA SER A 218 10.97 29.67 28.55
C SER A 218 12.42 29.21 28.50
N SER A 219 12.81 28.24 29.35
CA SER A 219 14.16 27.68 29.33
C SER A 219 14.44 26.92 28.03
N LEU A 220 13.47 26.14 27.54
CA LEU A 220 13.57 25.45 26.24
C LEU A 220 13.69 26.45 25.08
N LEU A 221 12.89 27.52 25.09
CA LEU A 221 12.96 28.57 24.06
C LEU A 221 14.32 29.27 24.04
N ASN A 222 14.87 29.59 25.21
CA ASN A 222 16.19 30.21 25.32
C ASN A 222 17.32 29.26 24.89
N ALA A 223 17.16 27.95 25.11
CA ALA A 223 18.15 26.95 24.73
C ALA A 223 18.08 26.55 23.25
N LYS A 224 17.04 26.96 22.50
CA LYS A 224 16.79 26.58 21.09
C LYS A 224 18.03 26.58 20.22
N SER A 225 18.73 27.72 20.14
CA SER A 225 19.88 27.89 19.23
C SER A 225 21.06 27.00 19.62
N GLU A 226 21.29 26.82 20.93
CA GLU A 226 22.37 25.98 21.43
C GLU A 226 22.05 24.49 21.24
N LEU A 227 20.81 24.08 21.49
CA LEU A 227 20.37 22.72 21.25
C LEU A 227 20.46 22.34 19.77
N ASN A 228 20.02 23.22 18.86
CA ASN A 228 20.22 23.00 17.41
C ASN A 228 21.70 22.91 17.06
N ARG A 229 22.54 23.77 17.62
CA ARG A 229 23.99 23.75 17.37
C ARG A 229 24.63 22.43 17.81
N LEU A 230 24.28 21.93 18.99
CA LEU A 230 24.77 20.66 19.51
C LEU A 230 24.26 19.48 18.67
N ASP A 231 22.99 19.52 18.31
CA ASP A 231 22.35 18.48 17.50
C ASP A 231 22.93 18.43 16.09
N SER A 232 23.22 19.57 15.44
CA SER A 232 23.86 19.60 14.11
C SER A 232 25.23 18.92 14.04
N LEU A 233 25.88 18.62 15.17
CA LEU A 233 27.16 17.91 15.17
C LEU A 233 27.01 16.43 14.80
N CYS A 234 25.90 15.80 15.18
CA CYS A 234 25.68 14.35 15.02
C CYS A 234 24.23 13.97 14.61
N GLY A 235 23.36 14.95 14.41
CA GLY A 235 21.94 14.85 14.08
C GLY A 235 21.54 15.80 12.95
N ASP A 236 20.25 16.09 12.81
CA ASP A 236 19.71 16.96 11.77
C ASP A 236 19.68 18.45 12.15
N GLY A 237 19.95 18.77 13.43
CA GLY A 237 20.09 20.14 13.89
C GLY A 237 18.76 20.82 14.20
N ASP A 238 17.70 20.05 14.41
CA ASP A 238 16.36 20.58 14.64
C ASP A 238 15.85 20.41 16.08
N CYS A 239 16.57 19.66 16.94
CA CYS A 239 16.10 19.32 18.28
C CYS A 239 15.62 20.52 19.12
N GLY A 240 16.39 21.61 19.11
CA GLY A 240 16.03 22.85 19.79
C GLY A 240 14.80 23.54 19.19
N SER A 241 14.65 23.52 17.86
CA SER A 241 13.47 24.03 17.17
C SER A 241 12.23 23.20 17.50
N THR A 242 12.36 21.87 17.52
CA THR A 242 11.31 20.90 17.83
C THR A 242 10.79 21.07 19.27
N LEU A 243 11.70 21.19 20.24
CA LEU A 243 11.33 21.44 21.64
C LEU A 243 10.76 22.85 21.86
N ALA A 244 11.29 23.86 21.15
CA ALA A 244 10.77 25.22 21.20
C ALA A 244 9.32 25.31 20.71
N LEU A 245 8.98 24.59 19.62
CA LEU A 245 7.62 24.52 19.12
C LEU A 245 6.65 23.98 20.18
N GLY A 246 7.00 22.87 20.84
CA GLY A 246 6.21 22.32 21.95
C GLY A 246 6.05 23.33 23.10
N ALA A 247 7.14 23.99 23.49
CA ALA A 247 7.13 25.02 24.53
C ALA A 247 6.21 26.21 24.19
N GLU A 248 6.24 26.71 22.94
CA GLU A 248 5.34 27.77 22.47
C GLU A 248 3.86 27.34 22.55
N LYS A 249 3.55 26.11 22.14
CA LYS A 249 2.18 25.57 22.19
C LYS A 249 1.65 25.41 23.61
N VAL A 250 2.50 24.98 24.53
CA VAL A 250 2.17 24.91 25.96
C VAL A 250 1.93 26.30 26.53
N LEU A 251 2.80 27.27 26.24
CA LEU A 251 2.64 28.65 26.70
C LEU A 251 1.33 29.27 26.18
N ASN A 252 1.04 29.10 24.89
CA ASN A 252 -0.21 29.56 24.29
C ASN A 252 -1.43 28.92 24.97
N SER A 253 -1.39 27.61 25.26
CA SER A 253 -2.47 26.90 25.95
C SER A 253 -2.70 27.39 27.40
N ILE A 254 -1.63 27.83 28.06
CA ILE A 254 -1.72 28.47 29.38
C ILE A 254 -2.37 29.85 29.28
N GLU A 255 -2.05 30.62 28.24
CA GLU A 255 -2.58 31.97 28.00
C GLU A 255 -4.05 31.96 27.58
N SER A 256 -4.45 30.99 26.76
CA SER A 256 -5.84 30.78 26.35
C SER A 256 -6.70 30.06 27.41
N ASN A 257 -6.14 29.74 28.59
CA ASN A 257 -6.79 28.96 29.65
C ASN A 257 -7.37 27.62 29.18
N THR A 258 -6.76 26.99 28.17
CA THR A 258 -7.14 25.66 27.68
C THR A 258 -6.38 24.55 28.42
N LEU A 259 -5.22 24.87 29.01
CA LEU A 259 -4.48 23.96 29.89
C LEU A 259 -5.01 24.05 31.34
N CYS A 260 -5.52 22.93 31.85
CA CYS A 260 -5.89 22.76 33.25
C CYS A 260 -4.62 22.75 34.09
N CYS A 261 -4.43 23.77 34.94
CA CYS A 261 -3.30 23.85 35.88
C CYS A 261 -3.71 23.59 37.35
N SER A 262 -4.98 23.29 37.60
CA SER A 262 -5.51 23.03 38.95
C SER A 262 -5.41 21.56 39.37
N ARG A 263 -5.14 20.66 38.42
CA ARG A 263 -5.04 19.22 38.65
C ARG A 263 -3.81 18.66 37.94
N PRO A 264 -2.72 18.34 38.65
CA PRO A 264 -1.45 17.94 38.05
C PRO A 264 -1.59 16.78 37.04
N GLN A 265 -2.36 15.75 37.39
CA GLN A 265 -2.58 14.60 36.51
C GLN A 265 -3.20 15.02 35.17
N THR A 266 -4.27 15.83 35.20
CA THR A 266 -4.86 16.37 33.97
C THR A 266 -3.91 17.31 33.25
N THR A 267 -3.12 18.12 33.97
CA THR A 267 -2.10 18.98 33.37
C THR A 267 -1.09 18.16 32.56
N PHE A 268 -0.50 17.11 33.15
CA PHE A 268 0.50 16.29 32.50
C PHE A 268 -0.05 15.53 31.29
N LEU A 269 -1.29 15.01 31.37
CA LEU A 269 -1.97 14.39 30.24
C LEU A 269 -2.21 15.39 29.09
N GLN A 270 -2.62 16.62 29.39
CA GLN A 270 -2.80 17.66 28.38
C GLN A 270 -1.47 18.14 27.79
N LEU A 271 -0.40 18.21 28.58
CA LEU A 271 0.95 18.47 28.07
C LEU A 271 1.39 17.36 27.12
N SER A 272 1.17 16.10 27.49
CA SER A 272 1.45 14.94 26.62
C SER A 272 0.72 15.07 25.29
N GLN A 273 -0.56 15.43 25.30
CA GLN A 273 -1.35 15.63 24.07
C GLN A 273 -0.82 16.78 23.21
N ILE A 274 -0.39 17.89 23.80
CA ILE A 274 0.23 18.99 23.03
C ILE A 274 1.49 18.50 22.32
N PHE A 275 2.32 17.68 22.97
CA PHE A 275 3.50 17.11 22.34
C PHE A 275 3.16 16.05 21.29
N GLU A 276 2.09 15.29 21.46
CA GLU A 276 1.59 14.34 20.45
C GLU A 276 1.10 15.03 19.18
N ASP A 277 0.33 16.11 19.33
CA ASP A 277 -0.30 16.81 18.21
C ASP A 277 0.68 17.70 17.45
N ASP A 278 1.60 18.37 18.16
CA ASP A 278 2.37 19.49 17.61
C ASP A 278 3.90 19.22 17.53
N VAL A 279 4.42 18.17 18.17
CA VAL A 279 5.86 17.89 18.20
C VAL A 279 6.17 16.59 17.47
N GLY A 280 6.79 16.71 16.30
CA GLY A 280 7.16 15.58 15.48
C GLY A 280 8.35 14.78 16.00
N GLY A 281 8.60 13.65 15.34
CA GLY A 281 9.80 12.83 15.55
C GLY A 281 9.83 12.06 16.86
N THR A 282 10.99 11.45 17.13
CA THR A 282 11.21 10.64 18.33
C THR A 282 11.17 11.47 19.61
N THR A 283 11.58 12.74 19.54
CA THR A 283 11.53 13.70 20.66
C THR A 283 10.10 13.88 21.17
N GLY A 284 9.12 14.12 20.27
CA GLY A 284 7.70 14.16 20.64
C GLY A 284 7.26 12.88 21.34
N ALA A 285 7.56 11.72 20.74
CA ALA A 285 7.22 10.40 21.29
C ALA A 285 7.79 10.16 22.71
N VAL A 286 9.05 10.52 22.96
CA VAL A 286 9.69 10.35 24.27
C VAL A 286 9.08 11.29 25.32
N CYS A 287 8.76 12.53 24.94
CA CYS A 287 8.09 13.48 25.80
C CYS A 287 6.68 13.00 26.18
N ILE A 288 5.91 12.48 25.22
CA ILE A 288 4.58 11.89 25.46
C ILE A 288 4.66 10.77 26.51
N ILE A 289 5.60 9.84 26.36
CA ILE A 289 5.77 8.73 27.31
C ILE A 289 6.07 9.25 28.71
N HIS A 290 6.97 10.23 28.85
CA HIS A 290 7.32 10.78 30.17
C HIS A 290 6.17 11.56 30.82
N LEU A 291 5.39 12.30 30.02
CA LEU A 291 4.29 13.13 30.50
C LEU A 291 3.01 12.32 30.78
N SER A 292 2.84 11.14 30.17
CA SER A 292 1.65 10.30 30.36
C SER A 292 1.78 9.28 31.49
N LEU A 293 2.99 9.01 31.99
CA LEU A 293 3.27 8.02 33.05
C LEU A 293 3.30 8.60 34.49
N THR A 294 3.05 9.90 34.66
CA THR A 294 3.01 10.63 35.94
C THR A 294 1.60 10.96 36.39
#